data_AF-A0A6N0JP03-F1
#
_entry.id   AF-A0A6N0JP03-F1
#
_cell.length_a   1.000
_cell.length_b   1.000
_cell.length_c   1.000
_cell.angle_alpha   90.00
_cell.angle_beta   90.00
_cell.angle_gamma   90.00
#
_symmetry.space_group_name_H-M   'P 1'
#
loop_
_entity.id
_entity.type
_entity.pdbx_description
1 polymer ?
#
loop_
_entity_poly.entity_id
_entity_poly.type
_entity_poly.pdbx_seq_one_letter_code
_entity_poly.pdbx_strand_id
1 'polypeptide(L)' 'MYIKPRPGLKVFDPVRKQFMPDEGMPVDENDLYWAARMRDGDVVEADAPGARTSTTNEVPPALPNKGGK' A
#
# COMPACT_ATOMS: atom_id res chain seq x y z
N MET A 1 3.79 -6.87 12.40
CA MET A 1 2.77 -6.99 11.32
C MET A 1 3.19 -6.14 10.14
N TYR A 2 2.76 -6.46 8.92
CA TYR A 2 2.96 -5.57 7.75
C TYR A 2 1.59 -5.11 7.26
N ILE A 3 1.43 -3.80 7.04
CA ILE A 3 0.13 -3.18 6.77
C ILE A 3 0.25 -2.21 5.61
N LYS A 4 -0.81 -2.06 4.82
CA LYS A 4 -0.87 -1.09 3.73
C LYS A 4 -2.15 -0.25 3.81
N PRO A 5 -2.11 0.99 3.32
CA PRO A 5 -3.32 1.78 3.22
C PRO A 5 -4.30 1.14 2.23
N ARG A 6 -5.59 1.38 2.45
CA ARG A 6 -6.60 1.01 1.46
C ARG A 6 -6.30 1.66 0.10
N PRO A 7 -6.53 0.97 -1.03
CA PRO A 7 -6.37 1.56 -2.35
C PRO A 7 -7.21 2.83 -2.49
N GLY A 8 -6.58 3.93 -2.87
CA GLY A 8 -7.23 5.24 -3.00
C GLY A 8 -7.37 6.03 -1.70
N LEU A 9 -6.81 5.55 -0.59
CA LEU A 9 -6.79 6.26 0.69
C LEU A 9 -5.35 6.61 1.10
N LYS A 10 -5.14 7.84 1.56
CA LYS A 10 -3.87 8.27 2.14
C LYS A 10 -3.96 8.24 3.66
N VAL A 11 -3.28 7.29 4.28
CA VAL A 11 -3.21 7.16 5.74
C VAL A 11 -1.97 7.87 6.24
N PHE A 12 -2.12 8.76 7.22
CA PHE A 12 -1.00 9.47 7.82
C PHE A 12 -0.41 8.66 8.97
N ASP A 13 0.90 8.50 8.99
CA ASP A 13 1.65 7.91 10.10
C ASP A 13 2.02 9.02 11.10
N PRO A 14 1.46 9.02 12.33
CA PRO A 14 1.75 10.03 13.35
C PRO A 14 3.18 9.98 13.90
N VAL A 15 3.83 8.81 13.85
CA VAL A 15 5.19 8.59 14.37
C VAL A 15 6.21 9.12 13.37
N ARG A 16 6.08 8.70 12.10
CA ARG A 16 6.99 9.14 11.03
C ARG A 16 6.65 10.52 10.48
N LYS A 17 5.47 11.06 10.81
CA LYS A 17 4.94 12.33 10.32
C LYS A 17 4.88 12.40 8.79
N GLN A 18 4.59 11.27 8.16
CA GLN A 18 4.51 11.12 6.71
C GLN A 18 3.33 10.23 6.34
N PHE A 19 2.88 10.29 5.09
CA PHE A 19 1.87 9.34 4.60
C PHE A 19 2.47 7.95 4.44
N MET A 20 1.67 6.92 4.73
CA MET A 20 2.01 5.54 4.44
C MET A 20 2.26 5.36 2.94
N PRO A 21 3.29 4.59 2.56
CA PRO A 21 3.48 4.19 1.17
C PRO A 21 2.36 3.23 0.75
N ASP A 22 1.99 3.27 -0.54
CA ASP A 22 0.99 2.37 -1.12
C ASP A 22 1.40 0.88 -1.03
N GLU A 23 2.71 0.62 -1.03
CA GLU A 23 3.29 -0.72 -0.83
C GLU A 23 3.07 -1.27 0.58
N GLY A 24 2.82 -0.39 1.55
CA GLY A 24 2.70 -0.72 2.96
C GLY A 24 4.00 -0.60 3.75
N MET A 25 3.92 -0.86 5.05
CA MET A 25 5.04 -0.73 5.97
C MET A 25 4.95 -1.73 7.12
N PRO A 26 6.11 -2.11 7.70
CA PRO A 26 6.12 -2.89 8.92
C PRO A 26 5.72 -2.01 10.10
N VAL A 27 4.79 -2.52 10.92
CA VAL A 27 4.32 -1.90 12.16
C VAL A 27 4.33 -2.92 13.29
N ASP A 28 4.34 -2.42 14.52
CA ASP A 28 4.17 -3.29 15.69
C ASP A 28 2.72 -3.81 15.72
N GLU A 29 2.57 -5.10 15.99
CA GLU A 29 1.25 -5.73 16.13
C GLU A 29 0.50 -5.22 17.36
N ASN A 30 1.25 -4.83 18.40
CA ASN A 30 0.68 -4.34 19.66
C ASN A 30 0.39 -2.83 19.62
N ASP A 31 0.60 -2.16 18.48
CA ASP A 31 0.32 -0.75 18.33
C ASP A 31 -1.19 -0.51 18.23
N LEU A 32 -1.74 0.12 19.28
CA LEU A 32 -3.16 0.43 19.38
C LEU A 32 -3.65 1.37 18.26
N TYR A 33 -2.77 2.24 17.74
CA TYR A 33 -3.13 3.16 16.66
C TYR A 33 -3.44 2.38 15.38
N TRP A 34 -2.56 1.46 14.98
CA TRP A 34 -2.74 0.65 13.79
C TRP A 34 -3.86 -0.37 13.95
N ALA A 35 -4.05 -0.92 15.14
CA ALA A 35 -5.17 -1.80 15.44
C ALA A 35 -6.53 -1.08 15.30
N ALA A 36 -6.64 0.17 15.74
CA ALA A 36 -7.84 0.99 15.52
C ALA A 36 -8.06 1.26 14.03
N ARG A 37 -6.99 1.63 13.32
CA ARG A 37 -7.03 1.94 11.88
C ARG A 37 -7.41 0.74 11.02
N MET A 38 -7.06 -0.47 11.45
CA MET A 38 -7.55 -1.71 10.84
C MET A 38 -9.03 -1.96 11.09
N ARG A 39 -9.50 -1.70 12.30
CA ARG A 39 -10.93 -1.83 12.65
C ARG A 39 -11.80 -0.85 11.87
N ASP A 40 -11.32 0.38 11.66
CA ASP A 40 -11.98 1.36 10.80
C ASP A 40 -11.93 0.96 9.31
N GLY A 41 -10.98 0.10 8.95
CA GLY A 41 -10.79 -0.41 7.60
C GLY A 41 -10.03 0.58 6.70
N ASP A 42 -9.32 1.55 7.26
CA ASP A 42 -8.46 2.47 6.54
C ASP A 42 -7.11 1.83 6.14
N VAL A 43 -6.63 0.87 6.93
CA VAL A 43 -5.46 0.05 6.62
C VAL A 43 -5.84 -1.43 6.62
N VAL A 44 -5.13 -2.22 5.83
CA VAL A 44 -5.31 -3.67 5.74
C VAL A 44 -3.99 -4.38 5.96
N GLU A 45 -4.05 -5.59 6.52
CA GLU A 45 -2.88 -6.44 6.62
C GLU A 45 -2.36 -6.78 5.22
N ALA A 46 -1.06 -6.70 5.06
CA ALA A 46 -0.35 -7.01 3.84
C ALA A 46 0.79 -7.97 4.14
N ASP A 47 1.14 -8.77 3.15
CA ASP A 47 2.31 -9.63 3.24
C ASP A 47 3.56 -8.78 2.99
N ALA A 48 4.62 -9.00 3.77
CA ALA A 48 5.83 -8.20 3.68
C ALA A 48 6.51 -8.43 2.30
N PRO A 49 7.10 -7.41 1.65
CA PRO A 49 7.65 -7.50 0.30
C PRO A 49 8.87 -8.44 0.13
N GLY A 50 9.17 -9.30 1.12
CA GLY A 50 10.11 -10.42 1.01
C GLY A 50 9.43 -11.78 0.79
N ALA A 51 8.12 -11.91 1.02
CA ALA A 51 7.35 -13.08 0.64
C ALA A 51 6.67 -12.80 -0.70
N ARG A 52 7.21 -13.46 -1.72
CA ARG A 52 6.94 -13.24 -3.14
C ARG A 52 5.47 -13.57 -3.46
N THR A 53 4.66 -12.60 -3.89
CA THR A 53 3.91 -12.62 -5.18
C THR A 53 3.07 -11.35 -5.42
N SER A 54 3.40 -10.68 -6.54
CA SER A 54 2.59 -9.85 -7.44
C SER A 54 1.08 -9.69 -7.16
N THR A 55 0.58 -8.44 -7.10
CA THR A 55 -0.71 -8.06 -7.70
C THR A 55 -0.65 -6.60 -8.15
N THR A 56 -0.28 -6.47 -9.43
CA THR A 56 -0.56 -5.43 -10.42
C THR A 56 -1.62 -4.38 -10.05
N ASN A 57 -1.22 -3.10 -10.07
CA ASN A 57 -2.07 -2.05 -10.60
C ASN A 57 -1.22 -0.93 -11.23
N GLU A 58 -0.48 -1.27 -12.30
CA GLU A 58 0.08 -0.29 -13.23
C GLU A 58 -0.53 -0.48 -14.63
N VAL A 59 -1.64 0.20 -14.89
CA VAL A 59 -2.16 0.52 -16.24
C VAL A 59 -2.93 1.85 -16.07
N PRO A 60 -2.93 2.88 -16.97
CA PRO A 60 -2.70 2.92 -18.44
C PRO A 60 -1.85 4.16 -18.91
N PRO A 61 -1.74 4.58 -20.21
CA PRO A 61 -2.37 4.11 -21.45
C PRO A 61 -1.41 3.81 -22.64
N ALA A 62 -1.99 3.20 -23.66
CA ALA A 62 -1.41 2.90 -24.96
C ALA A 62 -0.69 4.06 -25.65
N LEU A 63 0.45 3.77 -26.28
CA LEU A 63 0.90 4.47 -27.48
C LEU A 63 0.75 3.52 -28.68
N PRO A 64 -0.25 3.71 -29.55
CA PRO A 64 -0.21 3.13 -30.88
C PRO A 64 0.55 4.09 -31.79
N ASN A 65 1.68 3.69 -32.41
CA ASN A 65 1.94 4.18 -33.75
C ASN A 65 2.92 3.36 -34.60
N LYS A 66 2.49 3.22 -35.86
CA LYS A 66 3.09 2.60 -37.04
C LYS A 66 4.41 3.24 -37.46
N GLY A 67 5.28 2.42 -38.05
CA GLY A 67 6.37 2.82 -38.96
C GLY A 67 7.43 1.73 -38.96
N GLY A 68 7.69 0.95 -40.01
CA GLY A 68 7.60 1.22 -41.44
C GLY A 68 9.02 1.23 -42.00
N LYS A 69 9.48 0.10 -42.54
CA LYS A 69 10.42 -0.07 -43.68
C LYS A 69 10.21 -1.47 -44.23
#